data_AF-A0A3D5HYY6-F1
#
_entry.id   AF-A0A3D5HYY6-F1
#
_cell.length_a   1.000
_cell.length_b   1.000
_cell.length_c   1.000
_cell.angle_alpha   90.00
_cell.angle_beta   90.00
_cell.angle_gamma   90.00
#
_symmetry.space_group_name_H-M   'P 1'
#
loop_
_entity.id
_entity.type
_entity.pdbx_description
1 polymer ?
#
loop_
_entity_poly.entity_id
_entity_poly.type
_entity_poly.pdbx_seq_one_letter_code
_entity_poly.pdbx_strand_id
1 'polypeptide(L)'
;MKRLWIPLTLALALAAVQQQWLQRRPPRLLAIEPAAAGSGLAAVELQFSRPMDGASLQANLQLPADQPHELLGEGNRWRLQLSGTTPISKPLTLQIAGVDQRGNALEPSQWQWEPRPALLASRPAGENEQLLSWQEATGWQKLTNLSGSVHSLLPLGNGSGAALVTATDPLEKQVQRLRLSPDLTLIDQRPLEREPVVFASLSTNNAGDLLVQRSKLQQSYAQVELWNAKGKRRQLPMTAGGPIRLVPQGGLAVVPEEDGI
;
A
#
# COMPACT_ATOMS: atom_id res chain seq x y z
N MET A 1 -55.65 -8.65 27.40
CA MET A 1 -54.24 -8.44 27.83
C MET A 1 -53.25 -9.54 27.41
N LYS A 2 -53.69 -10.76 27.02
CA LYS A 2 -52.77 -11.89 26.69
C LYS A 2 -52.11 -11.87 25.28
N ARG A 3 -52.52 -10.97 24.36
CA ARG A 3 -52.04 -10.95 22.96
C ARG A 3 -50.74 -10.15 22.73
N LEU A 4 -50.32 -9.31 23.69
CA LEU A 4 -49.09 -8.51 23.59
C LEU A 4 -47.81 -9.27 23.92
N TRP A 5 -47.91 -10.46 24.53
CA TRP A 5 -46.74 -11.26 24.91
C TRP A 5 -46.09 -11.98 23.72
N ILE A 6 -46.88 -12.36 22.72
CA ILE A 6 -46.41 -13.08 21.52
C ILE A 6 -45.44 -12.23 20.67
N PRO A 7 -45.73 -10.95 20.32
CA PRO A 7 -44.75 -10.15 19.59
C PRO A 7 -43.51 -9.84 20.43
N LEU A 8 -43.65 -9.73 21.76
CA LEU A 8 -42.54 -9.46 22.66
C LEU A 8 -41.56 -10.64 22.74
N THR A 9 -42.07 -11.87 22.90
CA THR A 9 -41.24 -13.08 22.92
C THR A 9 -40.58 -13.34 21.56
N LEU A 10 -41.29 -13.07 20.46
CA LEU A 10 -40.74 -13.20 19.12
C LEU A 10 -39.61 -12.20 18.86
N ALA A 11 -39.76 -10.94 19.27
CA ALA A 11 -38.71 -9.93 19.17
C ALA A 11 -37.49 -10.29 20.03
N LEU A 12 -37.70 -10.80 21.26
CA LEU A 12 -36.61 -11.26 22.13
C LEU A 12 -35.86 -12.44 21.52
N ALA A 13 -36.58 -13.42 20.97
CA ALA A 13 -35.99 -14.58 20.31
C ALA A 13 -35.18 -14.15 19.07
N LEU A 14 -35.72 -13.24 18.26
CA LEU A 14 -35.00 -12.71 17.08
C LEU A 14 -33.73 -11.95 17.49
N ALA A 15 -33.80 -11.13 18.54
CA ALA A 15 -32.65 -10.42 19.07
C ALA A 15 -31.59 -11.38 19.61
N ALA A 16 -31.99 -12.43 20.31
CA ALA A 16 -31.07 -13.46 20.82
C ALA A 16 -30.40 -14.24 19.69
N VAL A 17 -31.14 -14.62 18.64
CA VAL A 17 -30.59 -15.27 17.44
C VAL A 17 -29.62 -14.35 16.71
N GLN A 18 -29.98 -13.09 16.53
CA GLN A 18 -29.10 -12.10 15.89
C GLN A 18 -27.83 -11.88 16.71
N GLN A 19 -27.94 -11.78 18.03
CA GLN A 19 -26.81 -11.65 18.94
C GLN A 19 -25.91 -12.89 18.88
N GLN A 20 -26.49 -14.10 18.92
CA GLN A 20 -25.74 -15.35 18.82
C GLN A 20 -24.99 -15.46 17.49
N TRP A 21 -25.63 -15.04 16.40
CA TRP A 21 -25.01 -15.05 15.08
C TRP A 21 -23.89 -14.02 14.97
N LEU A 22 -24.07 -12.81 15.49
CA LEU A 22 -23.01 -11.81 15.59
C LEU A 22 -21.86 -12.31 16.46
N GLN A 23 -22.12 -13.08 17.52
CA GLN A 23 -21.06 -13.63 18.37
C GLN A 23 -20.19 -14.67 17.64
N ARG A 24 -20.77 -15.47 16.75
CA ARG A 24 -20.08 -16.52 15.96
C ARG A 24 -19.38 -16.03 14.70
N ARG A 25 -19.51 -14.75 14.33
CA ARG A 25 -18.81 -14.23 13.15
C ARG A 25 -17.29 -14.27 13.39
N PRO A 26 -16.52 -14.90 12.47
CA PRO A 26 -15.08 -15.00 12.62
C PRO A 26 -14.44 -13.61 12.53
N PRO A 27 -13.31 -13.39 13.22
CA PRO A 27 -12.48 -12.21 12.99
C PRO A 27 -11.98 -12.18 11.55
N ARG A 28 -11.74 -10.98 11.04
CA ARG A 28 -11.15 -10.74 9.72
C ARG A 28 -10.04 -9.71 9.86
N LEU A 29 -8.97 -9.90 9.10
CA LEU A 29 -7.97 -8.85 8.88
C LEU A 29 -8.59 -7.80 7.94
N LEU A 30 -8.72 -6.57 8.42
CA LEU A 30 -9.31 -5.46 7.67
C LEU A 30 -8.26 -4.71 6.85
N ALA A 31 -7.09 -4.47 7.44
CA ALA A 31 -6.03 -3.71 6.79
C ALA A 31 -4.64 -4.09 7.34
N ILE A 32 -3.64 -3.92 6.48
CA ILE A 32 -2.22 -3.87 6.84
C ILE A 32 -1.73 -2.48 6.43
N GLU A 33 -1.28 -1.69 7.39
CA GLU A 33 -0.83 -0.31 7.22
C GLU A 33 0.67 -0.22 7.54
N PRO A 34 1.47 0.60 6.85
CA PRO A 34 2.84 0.88 7.20
C PRO A 34 2.85 1.61 8.52
N ALA A 35 3.77 1.22 9.37
CA ALA A 35 4.09 1.94 10.58
C ALA A 35 5.53 2.44 10.49
N ALA A 36 5.82 3.56 11.13
CA ALA A 36 7.19 3.99 11.31
C ALA A 36 7.94 2.91 12.11
N ALA A 37 9.07 2.46 11.58
CA ALA A 37 9.87 1.40 12.19
C ALA A 37 10.46 1.80 13.56
N GLY A 38 10.54 3.11 13.85
CA GLY A 38 11.19 3.60 15.05
C GLY A 38 12.66 3.19 15.07
N SER A 39 13.03 2.38 16.05
CA SER A 39 14.36 1.76 16.18
C SER A 39 14.50 0.40 15.48
N GLY A 40 13.41 -0.16 14.94
CA GLY A 40 13.42 -1.41 14.20
C GLY A 40 13.78 -1.25 12.71
N LEU A 41 13.88 -2.36 11.99
CA LEU A 41 14.18 -2.38 10.56
C LEU A 41 12.98 -1.94 9.71
N ALA A 42 11.79 -2.40 10.07
CA ALA A 42 10.54 -2.04 9.43
C ALA A 42 9.36 -2.34 10.37
N ALA A 43 8.23 -1.66 10.19
CA ALA A 43 7.02 -1.96 10.94
C ALA A 43 5.76 -1.86 10.08
N VAL A 44 4.76 -2.67 10.42
CA VAL A 44 3.40 -2.61 9.87
C VAL A 44 2.37 -2.75 10.99
N GLU A 45 1.25 -2.06 10.85
CA GLU A 45 0.07 -2.17 11.68
C GLU A 45 -0.96 -3.10 11.03
N LEU A 46 -1.43 -4.07 11.80
CA LEU A 46 -2.45 -5.04 11.48
C LEU A 46 -3.75 -4.61 12.17
N GLN A 47 -4.77 -4.31 11.38
CA GLN A 47 -6.10 -3.94 11.89
C GLN A 47 -7.06 -5.11 11.69
N PHE A 48 -7.62 -5.62 12.78
CA PHE A 48 -8.61 -6.68 12.77
C PHE A 48 -10.02 -6.14 13.00
N SER A 49 -11.04 -6.91 12.58
CA SER A 49 -12.44 -6.58 12.82
C SER A 49 -12.87 -6.76 14.27
N ARG A 50 -12.06 -7.44 15.08
CA ARG A 50 -12.36 -7.82 16.47
C ARG A 50 -11.08 -7.85 17.31
N PRO A 51 -11.21 -7.76 18.65
CA PRO A 51 -10.11 -7.99 19.57
C PRO A 51 -9.52 -9.40 19.41
N MET A 52 -8.26 -9.47 19.01
CA MET A 52 -7.51 -10.73 18.87
C MET A 52 -6.93 -11.16 20.23
N ASP A 53 -6.76 -12.47 20.41
CA ASP A 53 -5.93 -13.01 21.48
C ASP A 53 -4.45 -12.87 21.12
N GLY A 54 -3.70 -12.13 21.95
CA GLY A 54 -2.32 -11.78 21.64
C GLY A 54 -1.38 -12.98 21.60
N ALA A 55 -1.53 -13.92 22.53
CA ALA A 55 -0.70 -15.12 22.60
C ALA A 55 -0.94 -16.03 21.39
N SER A 56 -2.20 -16.23 21.01
CA SER A 56 -2.57 -16.96 19.80
C SER A 56 -2.05 -16.29 18.54
N LEU A 57 -2.22 -14.97 18.41
CA LEU A 57 -1.74 -14.23 17.25
C LEU A 57 -0.21 -14.31 17.12
N GLN A 58 0.52 -14.14 18.23
CA GLN A 58 1.99 -14.22 18.24
C GLN A 58 2.49 -15.64 17.90
N ALA A 59 1.83 -16.69 18.41
CA ALA A 59 2.20 -18.07 18.11
C ALA A 59 1.91 -18.50 16.67
N ASN A 60 0.97 -17.82 15.99
CA ASN A 60 0.50 -18.19 14.65
C ASN A 60 0.84 -17.15 13.57
N LEU A 61 1.63 -16.14 13.91
CA LEU A 61 2.22 -15.21 12.95
C LEU A 61 3.57 -15.75 12.52
N GLN A 62 3.73 -15.96 11.20
CA GLN A 62 4.97 -16.51 10.65
C GLN A 62 5.54 -15.60 9.56
N LEU A 63 6.86 -15.49 9.59
CA LEU A 63 7.70 -14.80 8.61
C LEU A 63 8.65 -15.83 7.98
N PRO A 64 8.99 -15.72 6.68
CA PRO A 64 9.97 -16.58 6.04
C PRO A 64 11.37 -16.20 6.50
N ALA A 65 12.12 -17.23 6.93
CA ALA A 65 13.30 -17.11 7.79
C ALA A 65 12.92 -16.54 9.16
N ASP A 66 13.53 -17.03 10.25
CA ASP A 66 13.31 -16.57 11.63
C ASP A 66 13.79 -15.11 11.83
N GLN A 67 13.22 -14.18 11.06
CA GLN A 67 13.47 -12.76 11.16
C GLN A 67 13.00 -12.35 12.55
N PRO A 68 13.89 -11.78 13.38
CA PRO A 68 13.51 -11.31 14.70
C PRO A 68 12.38 -10.28 14.54
N HIS A 69 11.29 -10.50 15.26
CA HIS A 69 10.14 -9.63 15.19
C HIS A 69 9.44 -9.56 16.53
N GLU A 70 8.77 -8.44 16.77
CA GLU A 70 7.95 -8.20 17.93
C GLU A 70 6.54 -7.85 17.48
N LEU A 71 5.57 -8.38 18.20
CA LEU A 71 4.18 -8.06 18.01
C LEU A 71 3.72 -7.23 19.21
N LEU A 72 3.44 -5.95 18.97
CA LEU A 72 3.09 -4.97 19.98
C LEU A 72 1.64 -4.54 19.81
N GLY A 73 0.95 -4.20 20.88
CA GLY A 73 -0.42 -3.69 20.84
C GLY A 73 -1.40 -4.60 21.57
N GLU A 74 -2.68 -4.30 21.38
CA GLU A 74 -3.76 -4.98 22.09
C GLU A 74 -5.10 -4.84 21.35
N GLY A 75 -6.02 -5.74 21.70
CA GLY A 75 -7.35 -5.72 21.13
C GLY A 75 -7.31 -5.94 19.62
N ASN A 76 -7.82 -4.99 18.84
CA ASN A 76 -8.01 -5.14 17.40
C ASN A 76 -6.91 -4.48 16.55
N ARG A 77 -5.90 -3.86 17.17
CA ARG A 77 -4.77 -3.24 16.48
C ARG A 77 -3.47 -3.79 17.04
N TRP A 78 -2.65 -4.31 16.13
CA TRP A 78 -1.37 -4.90 16.45
C TRP A 78 -0.31 -4.34 15.52
N ARG A 79 0.84 -3.97 16.04
CA ARG A 79 2.01 -3.57 15.28
C ARG A 79 2.98 -4.75 15.22
N LEU A 80 3.25 -5.22 14.01
CA LEU A 80 4.35 -6.13 13.74
C LEU A 80 5.58 -5.28 13.41
N GLN A 81 6.62 -5.40 14.24
CA GLN A 81 7.88 -4.70 14.08
C GLN A 81 8.99 -5.71 13.84
N LEU A 82 9.77 -5.53 12.77
CA LEU A 82 10.99 -6.30 12.54
C LEU A 82 12.13 -5.69 13.35
N SER A 83 12.79 -6.55 14.12
CA SER A 83 13.90 -6.23 14.98
C SER A 83 15.20 -6.79 14.42
N GLY A 84 16.33 -6.28 14.92
CA GLY A 84 17.67 -6.72 14.53
C GLY A 84 18.37 -5.79 13.55
N THR A 85 19.51 -6.23 13.05
CA THR A 85 20.40 -5.45 12.18
C THR A 85 20.62 -6.11 10.82
N THR A 86 20.10 -7.32 10.61
CA THR A 86 20.24 -8.05 9.35
C THR A 86 19.40 -7.38 8.27
N PRO A 87 20.00 -6.87 7.19
CA PRO A 87 19.26 -6.23 6.12
C PRO A 87 18.27 -7.20 5.46
N ILE A 88 17.09 -6.67 5.15
CA ILE A 88 16.07 -7.43 4.44
C ILE A 88 16.44 -7.37 2.96
N SER A 89 16.69 -8.52 2.34
CA SER A 89 17.16 -8.58 0.94
C SER A 89 16.03 -8.87 -0.06
N LYS A 90 14.88 -9.36 0.39
CA LYS A 90 13.73 -9.76 -0.45
C LYS A 90 12.41 -9.42 0.26
N PRO A 91 11.29 -9.24 -0.48
CA PRO A 91 9.99 -9.09 0.12
C PRO A 91 9.65 -10.30 0.99
N LEU A 92 9.02 -10.03 2.12
CA LEU A 92 8.67 -11.00 3.13
C LEU A 92 7.24 -11.49 2.92
N THR A 93 7.02 -12.78 3.16
CA THR A 93 5.70 -13.40 3.08
C THR A 93 5.11 -13.51 4.48
N LEU A 94 4.20 -12.62 4.85
CA LEU A 94 3.52 -12.67 6.14
C LEU A 94 2.41 -13.72 6.10
N GLN A 95 2.48 -14.72 6.98
CA GLN A 95 1.36 -15.61 7.25
C GLN A 95 0.74 -15.21 8.58
N ILE A 96 -0.57 -14.92 8.56
CA ILE A 96 -1.30 -14.42 9.72
C ILE A 96 -2.46 -15.37 10.01
N ALA A 97 -2.46 -15.94 11.21
CA ALA A 97 -3.52 -16.77 11.76
C ALA A 97 -3.65 -16.52 13.28
N GLY A 98 -4.66 -17.13 13.91
CA GLY A 98 -4.88 -17.01 15.36
C GLY A 98 -6.37 -17.06 15.70
N VAL A 99 -6.72 -16.70 16.93
CA VAL A 99 -8.11 -16.62 17.41
C VAL A 99 -8.44 -15.25 18.00
N ASP A 100 -9.71 -14.88 17.97
CA ASP A 100 -10.20 -13.74 18.74
C ASP A 100 -10.29 -14.06 20.24
N GLN A 101 -10.47 -13.04 21.08
CA GLN A 101 -10.64 -13.22 22.54
C GLN A 101 -11.85 -14.08 22.94
N ARG A 102 -12.71 -14.45 21.98
CA ARG A 102 -13.88 -15.31 22.18
C ARG A 102 -13.65 -16.73 21.65
N GLY A 103 -12.45 -17.03 21.15
CA GLY A 103 -12.08 -18.34 20.63
C GLY A 103 -12.50 -18.61 19.18
N ASN A 104 -12.98 -17.61 18.43
CA ASN A 104 -13.27 -17.78 17.01
C ASN A 104 -11.97 -17.66 16.20
N ALA A 105 -11.72 -18.63 15.31
CA ALA A 105 -10.53 -18.62 14.47
C ALA A 105 -10.57 -17.55 13.38
N LEU A 106 -9.44 -16.88 13.18
CA LEU A 106 -9.14 -16.08 12.00
C LEU A 106 -8.84 -17.01 10.83
N GLU A 107 -9.42 -16.71 9.67
CA GLU A 107 -9.07 -17.40 8.43
C GLU A 107 -7.60 -17.12 8.09
N PRO A 108 -6.74 -18.15 7.93
CA PRO A 108 -5.34 -17.95 7.61
C PRO A 108 -5.17 -17.15 6.33
N SER A 109 -4.32 -16.12 6.38
CA SER A 109 -4.07 -15.26 5.22
C SER A 109 -2.58 -15.09 4.98
N GLN A 110 -2.21 -15.00 3.71
CA GLN A 110 -0.83 -14.84 3.27
C GLN A 110 -0.69 -13.52 2.50
N TRP A 111 0.26 -12.70 2.92
CA TRP A 111 0.50 -11.37 2.38
C TRP A 111 1.96 -11.21 1.98
N GLN A 112 2.21 -10.47 0.90
CA GLN A 112 3.56 -10.03 0.57
C GLN A 112 3.76 -8.63 1.14
N TRP A 113 4.82 -8.48 1.92
CA TRP A 113 5.26 -7.23 2.51
C TRP A 113 6.63 -6.86 1.95
N GLU A 114 6.77 -5.64 1.44
CA GLU A 114 8.06 -5.08 1.02
C GLU A 114 8.54 -4.06 2.06
N PRO A 115 9.30 -4.49 3.08
CA PRO A 115 9.84 -3.59 4.11
C PRO A 115 11.07 -2.81 3.64
N ARG A 116 11.67 -3.17 2.50
CA ARG A 116 12.91 -2.55 2.05
C ARG A 116 12.64 -1.11 1.61
N PRO A 117 13.42 -0.13 2.08
CA PRO A 117 13.34 1.21 1.52
C PRO A 117 13.83 1.14 0.07
N ALA A 118 12.89 1.20 -0.88
CA ALA A 118 13.23 1.39 -2.28
C ALA A 118 13.63 2.86 -2.47
N LEU A 119 14.91 3.16 -2.29
CA LEU A 119 15.44 4.47 -2.67
C LEU A 119 15.50 4.51 -4.19
N LEU A 120 14.50 5.15 -4.77
CA LEU A 120 14.48 5.52 -6.18
C LEU A 120 14.88 6.99 -6.26
N ALA A 121 15.82 7.29 -7.13
CA ALA A 121 16.25 8.65 -7.42
C ALA A 121 16.17 8.89 -8.92
N SER A 122 15.87 10.13 -9.32
CA SER A 122 16.14 10.57 -10.68
C SER A 122 17.40 11.44 -10.68
N ARG A 123 18.17 11.37 -11.77
CA ARG A 123 19.38 12.16 -11.96
C ARG A 123 19.42 12.69 -13.41
N PRO A 124 19.79 13.95 -13.62
CA PRO A 124 20.05 14.46 -14.97
C PRO A 124 21.13 13.65 -15.71
N ALA A 125 20.91 13.42 -17.00
CA ALA A 125 21.80 12.68 -17.88
C ALA A 125 21.77 13.26 -19.31
N GLY A 126 22.28 14.48 -19.45
CA GLY A 126 22.17 15.27 -20.69
C GLY A 126 20.79 15.93 -20.80
N GLU A 127 20.15 15.83 -21.95
CA GLU A 127 18.77 16.35 -22.18
C GLU A 127 17.67 15.46 -21.59
N ASN A 128 18.04 14.34 -20.98
CA ASN A 128 17.13 13.35 -20.41
C ASN A 128 17.44 13.13 -18.93
N GLU A 129 16.52 12.49 -18.21
CA GLU A 129 16.78 12.00 -16.86
C GLU A 129 17.03 10.49 -16.84
N GLN A 130 17.74 10.04 -15.82
CA GLN A 130 17.97 8.64 -15.52
C GLN A 130 17.28 8.30 -14.22
N LEU A 131 16.53 7.20 -14.21
CA LEU A 131 16.04 6.61 -12.98
C LEU A 131 17.09 5.65 -12.42
N LEU A 132 17.35 5.77 -11.13
CA LEU A 132 18.31 4.99 -10.38
C LEU A 132 17.57 4.26 -9.24
N SER A 133 18.03 3.05 -8.92
CA SER A 133 17.67 2.35 -7.68
C SER A 133 18.90 2.16 -6.81
N TRP A 134 18.75 2.32 -5.50
CA TRP A 134 19.78 1.94 -4.56
C TRP A 134 19.74 0.44 -4.30
N GLN A 135 20.88 -0.21 -4.43
CA GLN A 135 21.09 -1.60 -4.04
C GLN A 135 22.21 -1.64 -3.00
N GLU A 136 22.00 -2.32 -1.88
CA GLU A 136 22.97 -2.31 -0.77
C GLU A 136 24.35 -2.87 -1.17
N ALA A 137 24.38 -3.89 -2.03
CA ALA A 137 25.64 -4.53 -2.45
C ALA A 137 26.43 -3.72 -3.49
N THR A 138 25.75 -2.91 -4.31
CA THR A 138 26.34 -2.29 -5.52
C THR A 138 26.13 -0.78 -5.59
N GLY A 139 25.48 -0.18 -4.59
CA GLY A 139 25.13 1.24 -4.54
C GLY A 139 24.05 1.63 -5.55
N TRP A 140 24.10 2.87 -6.04
CA TRP A 140 23.19 3.37 -7.07
C TRP A 140 23.38 2.65 -8.40
N GLN A 141 22.32 1.99 -8.87
CA GLN A 141 22.27 1.27 -10.14
C GLN A 141 21.27 1.92 -11.09
N LYS A 142 21.62 1.94 -12.37
CA LYS A 142 20.74 2.48 -13.42
C LYS A 142 19.56 1.54 -13.67
N LEU A 143 18.35 2.06 -13.52
CA LEU A 143 17.11 1.36 -13.88
C LEU A 143 16.76 1.55 -15.36
N THR A 144 16.60 2.81 -15.77
CA THR A 144 16.19 3.16 -17.14
C THR A 144 16.51 4.62 -17.45
N ASN A 145 16.54 4.95 -18.74
CA ASN A 145 16.53 6.33 -19.19
C ASN A 145 15.07 6.80 -19.32
N LEU A 146 14.81 8.02 -18.91
CA LEU A 146 13.52 8.69 -19.01
C LEU A 146 13.59 9.76 -20.10
N SER A 147 12.53 9.86 -20.89
CA SER A 147 12.38 10.95 -21.85
C SER A 147 11.78 12.16 -21.14
N GLY A 148 12.54 13.26 -21.08
CA GLY A 148 12.16 14.48 -20.38
C GLY A 148 12.51 14.49 -18.89
N SER A 149 12.09 15.56 -18.22
CA SER A 149 12.35 15.83 -16.79
C SER A 149 11.34 15.12 -15.88
N VAL A 150 11.76 14.64 -14.72
CA VAL A 150 10.88 13.98 -13.75
C VAL A 150 10.21 15.03 -12.87
N HIS A 151 8.90 15.17 -13.05
CA HIS A 151 8.10 16.11 -12.27
C HIS A 151 7.52 15.48 -11.00
N SER A 152 7.31 14.15 -11.01
CA SER A 152 6.88 13.39 -9.85
C SER A 152 7.35 11.95 -9.96
N LEU A 153 7.88 11.42 -8.86
CA LEU A 153 8.25 10.02 -8.69
C LEU A 153 7.60 9.51 -7.40
N LEU A 154 6.79 8.47 -7.50
CA LEU A 154 6.01 7.93 -6.39
C LEU A 154 6.16 6.40 -6.32
N PRO A 155 6.96 5.87 -5.37
CA PRO A 155 7.02 4.44 -5.08
C PRO A 155 5.64 3.91 -4.69
N LEU A 156 5.25 2.75 -5.21
CA LEU A 156 4.00 2.10 -4.83
C LEU A 156 4.13 1.53 -3.41
N GLY A 157 3.09 1.71 -2.58
CA GLY A 157 3.16 1.33 -1.16
C GLY A 157 3.34 -0.17 -0.89
N ASN A 158 3.11 -1.03 -1.88
CA ASN A 158 3.37 -2.47 -1.79
C ASN A 158 4.76 -2.89 -2.32
N GLY A 159 5.60 -1.92 -2.72
CA GLY A 159 6.95 -2.18 -3.24
C GLY A 159 7.01 -2.80 -4.64
N SER A 160 5.87 -3.00 -5.31
CA SER A 160 5.83 -3.62 -6.65
C SER A 160 6.40 -2.75 -7.78
N GLY A 161 6.80 -1.52 -7.47
CA GLY A 161 7.42 -0.59 -8.40
C GLY A 161 7.12 0.86 -8.04
N ALA A 162 6.97 1.71 -9.05
CA ALA A 162 6.72 3.13 -8.89
C ALA A 162 5.78 3.68 -9.98
N ALA A 163 5.19 4.83 -9.72
CA ALA A 163 4.53 5.64 -10.72
C ALA A 163 5.33 6.93 -10.90
N LEU A 164 5.43 7.42 -12.13
CA LEU A 164 6.16 8.65 -12.41
C LEU A 164 5.40 9.52 -13.41
N VAL A 165 5.67 10.81 -13.34
CA VAL A 165 5.28 11.83 -14.31
C VAL A 165 6.54 12.44 -14.87
N THR A 166 6.76 12.29 -16.18
CA THR A 166 7.80 13.03 -16.90
C THR A 166 7.19 14.16 -17.72
N ALA A 167 7.97 15.20 -17.96
CA ALA A 167 7.59 16.33 -18.81
C ALA A 167 8.68 16.59 -19.85
N THR A 168 8.31 16.53 -21.13
CA THR A 168 9.16 16.98 -22.24
C THR A 168 9.03 18.49 -22.46
N ASP A 169 7.86 19.05 -22.17
CA ASP A 169 7.52 20.47 -22.20
C ASP A 169 6.50 20.76 -21.07
N PRO A 170 6.38 22.00 -20.55
CA PRO A 170 5.35 22.37 -19.58
C PRO A 170 3.92 21.89 -19.88
N LEU A 171 3.54 21.73 -21.15
CA LEU A 171 2.21 21.30 -21.59
C LEU A 171 2.14 19.80 -21.94
N GLU A 172 3.27 19.10 -21.98
CA GLU A 172 3.35 17.69 -22.39
C GLU A 172 3.92 16.83 -21.27
N LYS A 173 3.03 16.29 -20.44
CA LYS A 173 3.38 15.33 -19.39
C LYS A 173 2.97 13.93 -19.79
N GLN A 174 3.83 12.96 -19.50
CA GLN A 174 3.54 11.55 -19.64
C GLN A 174 3.45 10.90 -18.26
N VAL A 175 2.40 10.11 -18.05
CA VAL A 175 2.22 9.35 -16.82
C VAL A 175 2.52 7.89 -17.09
N GLN A 176 3.43 7.32 -16.31
CA GLN A 176 3.90 5.96 -16.52
C GLN A 176 3.89 5.19 -15.20
N ARG A 177 3.67 3.88 -15.29
CA ARG A 177 3.82 2.95 -14.18
C ARG A 177 4.98 2.01 -14.49
N LEU A 178 5.91 1.97 -13.54
CA LEU A 178 7.03 1.06 -13.53
C LEU A 178 6.69 -0.13 -12.65
N ARG A 179 6.92 -1.32 -13.17
CA ARG A 179 6.92 -2.55 -12.40
C ARG A 179 8.37 -2.93 -12.15
N LEU A 180 8.73 -3.04 -10.88
CA LEU A 180 10.06 -3.45 -10.46
C LEU A 180 10.02 -4.86 -9.90
N SER A 181 11.11 -5.57 -10.08
CA SER A 181 11.36 -6.81 -9.35
C SER A 181 11.68 -6.49 -7.89
N PRO A 182 11.63 -7.51 -7.02
CA PRO A 182 12.25 -7.44 -5.71
C PRO A 182 13.68 -6.85 -5.75
N ASP A 183 14.52 -7.23 -6.70
CA ASP A 183 15.91 -6.76 -6.72
C ASP A 183 16.05 -5.34 -7.30
N LEU A 184 14.94 -4.58 -7.31
CA LEU A 184 14.83 -3.23 -7.86
C LEU A 184 15.40 -3.16 -9.27
N THR A 185 15.03 -4.14 -10.10
CA THR A 185 15.28 -4.15 -11.55
C THR A 185 13.98 -3.88 -12.29
N LEU A 186 14.05 -3.18 -13.42
CA LEU A 186 12.87 -2.85 -14.22
C LEU A 186 12.34 -4.11 -14.91
N ILE A 187 11.10 -4.49 -14.61
CA ILE A 187 10.38 -5.58 -15.28
C ILE A 187 9.58 -5.04 -16.47
N ASP A 188 8.78 -3.99 -16.24
CA ASP A 188 7.89 -3.38 -17.24
C ASP A 188 7.79 -1.87 -16.99
N GLN A 189 7.70 -1.10 -18.07
CA GLN A 189 7.44 0.33 -18.05
C GLN A 189 6.27 0.60 -18.98
N ARG A 190 5.12 0.96 -18.38
CA ARG A 190 3.87 1.10 -19.11
C ARG A 190 3.33 2.53 -19.04
N PRO A 191 3.05 3.17 -20.18
CA PRO A 191 2.32 4.43 -20.18
C PRO A 191 0.88 4.20 -19.72
N LEU A 192 0.41 5.03 -18.78
CA LEU A 192 -0.98 5.01 -18.30
C LEU A 192 -1.91 5.81 -19.20
N GLU A 193 -1.36 6.64 -20.08
CA GLU A 193 -2.07 7.33 -21.16
C GLU A 193 -1.27 7.22 -22.45
N ARG A 194 -1.97 7.12 -23.59
CA ARG A 194 -1.31 7.14 -24.91
C ARG A 194 -0.92 8.55 -25.34
N GLU A 195 -1.72 9.54 -24.95
CA GLU A 195 -1.55 10.94 -25.30
C GLU A 195 -0.97 11.73 -24.11
N PRO A 196 -0.13 12.74 -24.35
CA PRO A 196 0.33 13.64 -23.31
C PRO A 196 -0.82 14.36 -22.60
N VAL A 197 -0.62 14.67 -21.32
CA VAL A 197 -1.54 15.43 -20.47
C VAL A 197 -0.86 16.73 -20.01
N VAL A 198 -1.65 17.77 -19.75
CA VAL A 198 -1.10 19.06 -19.25
C VAL A 198 -0.91 19.05 -17.73
N PHE A 199 -1.70 18.22 -17.05
CA PHE A 199 -1.66 18.05 -15.61
C PHE A 199 -1.74 16.56 -15.26
N ALA A 200 -0.92 16.16 -14.29
CA ALA A 200 -0.97 14.86 -13.68
C ALA A 200 -0.57 14.97 -12.20
N SER A 201 -1.31 14.31 -11.33
CA SER A 201 -1.04 14.14 -9.92
C SER A 201 -1.22 12.67 -9.54
N LEU A 202 -0.30 12.15 -8.74
CA LEU A 202 -0.25 10.75 -8.35
C LEU A 202 -0.46 10.62 -6.85
N SER A 203 -1.16 9.57 -6.44
CA SER A 203 -1.26 9.17 -5.05
C SER A 203 -1.36 7.66 -4.94
N THR A 204 -0.77 7.07 -3.90
CA THR A 204 -0.77 5.62 -3.70
C THR A 204 -1.16 5.28 -2.26
N ASN A 205 -1.66 4.07 -2.08
CA ASN A 205 -1.84 3.46 -0.77
C ASN A 205 -0.92 2.25 -0.59
N ASN A 206 -1.00 1.63 0.56
CA ASN A 206 -0.13 0.52 0.98
C ASN A 206 -0.44 -0.79 0.28
N ALA A 207 -1.68 -0.94 -0.18
CA ALA A 207 -2.05 -2.06 -1.03
C ALA A 207 -1.32 -1.99 -2.38
N GLY A 208 -0.76 -0.83 -2.75
CA GLY A 208 -0.16 -0.56 -4.06
C GLY A 208 -1.19 -0.12 -5.11
N ASP A 209 -2.36 0.33 -4.66
CA ASP A 209 -3.28 1.03 -5.54
C ASP A 209 -2.71 2.41 -5.86
N LEU A 210 -2.97 2.86 -7.08
CA LEU A 210 -2.49 4.11 -7.63
C LEU A 210 -3.70 4.93 -8.11
N LEU A 211 -3.92 6.07 -7.50
CA LEU A 211 -4.84 7.09 -7.96
C LEU A 211 -4.08 8.05 -8.87
N VAL A 212 -4.59 8.21 -10.08
CA VAL A 212 -4.07 9.09 -11.10
C VAL A 212 -5.13 10.15 -11.37
N GLN A 213 -4.80 11.40 -11.09
CA GLN A 213 -5.61 12.55 -11.44
C GLN A 213 -4.92 13.29 -12.58
N ARG A 214 -5.62 13.55 -13.68
CA ARG A 214 -5.00 14.12 -14.89
C ARG A 214 -5.98 14.92 -15.72
N SER A 215 -5.50 15.88 -16.49
CA SER A 215 -6.31 16.60 -17.48
C SER A 215 -5.55 16.80 -18.80
N LYS A 216 -6.29 16.74 -19.90
CA LYS A 216 -5.82 17.15 -21.23
C LYS A 216 -6.10 18.63 -21.46
N LEU A 217 -5.38 19.26 -22.38
CA LEU A 217 -5.52 20.69 -22.69
C LEU A 217 -6.97 21.10 -23.01
N GLN A 218 -7.73 20.23 -23.67
CA GLN A 218 -9.11 20.47 -24.09
C GLN A 218 -10.15 20.21 -22.99
N GLN A 219 -9.73 19.72 -21.82
CA GLN A 219 -10.62 19.34 -20.73
C GLN A 219 -10.66 20.42 -19.65
N SER A 220 -11.86 20.86 -19.30
CA SER A 220 -12.08 21.85 -18.23
C SER A 220 -11.89 21.28 -16.82
N TYR A 221 -11.78 19.96 -16.69
CA TYR A 221 -11.64 19.28 -15.41
C TYR A 221 -10.69 18.08 -15.48
N ALA A 222 -10.08 17.75 -14.33
CA ALA A 222 -9.25 16.56 -14.20
C ALA A 222 -10.10 15.30 -14.06
N GLN A 223 -9.78 14.28 -14.86
CA GLN A 223 -10.28 12.93 -14.70
C GLN A 223 -9.51 12.22 -13.59
N VAL A 224 -10.23 11.39 -12.84
CA VAL A 224 -9.66 10.61 -11.73
C VAL A 224 -9.82 9.12 -12.03
N GLU A 225 -8.70 8.40 -12.00
CA GLU A 225 -8.66 6.96 -12.22
C GLU A 225 -7.96 6.26 -11.06
N LEU A 226 -8.51 5.12 -10.66
CA LEU A 226 -7.89 4.21 -9.71
C LEU A 226 -7.39 2.97 -10.44
N TRP A 227 -6.10 2.71 -10.30
CA TRP A 227 -5.44 1.50 -10.75
C TRP A 227 -5.15 0.66 -9.52
N ASN A 228 -5.76 -0.53 -9.43
CA ASN A 228 -5.43 -1.38 -8.28
C ASN A 228 -4.02 -1.98 -8.43
N ALA A 229 -3.52 -2.60 -7.35
CA ALA A 229 -2.22 -3.27 -7.36
C ALA A 229 -2.07 -4.31 -8.49
N LYS A 230 -3.16 -4.98 -8.87
CA LYS A 230 -3.21 -5.96 -9.98
C LYS A 230 -3.23 -5.31 -11.38
N GLY A 231 -3.19 -3.99 -11.47
CA GLY A 231 -3.20 -3.23 -12.73
C GLY A 231 -4.58 -3.03 -13.34
N LYS A 232 -5.67 -3.38 -12.65
CA LYS A 232 -7.03 -3.14 -13.12
C LYS A 232 -7.38 -1.66 -12.95
N ARG A 233 -7.76 -1.02 -14.05
CA ARG A 233 -8.20 0.37 -14.11
C ARG A 233 -9.68 0.51 -13.78
N ARG A 234 -10.03 1.54 -13.01
CA ARG A 234 -11.40 1.98 -12.73
C ARG A 234 -11.45 3.50 -12.74
N GLN A 235 -12.25 4.07 -13.63
CA GLN A 235 -12.54 5.50 -13.62
C GLN A 235 -13.46 5.83 -12.44
N LEU A 236 -13.17 6.90 -11.71
CA LEU A 236 -14.00 7.38 -10.62
C LEU A 236 -14.91 8.50 -11.14
N PRO A 237 -16.24 8.43 -10.91
CA PRO A 237 -17.20 9.43 -11.39
C PRO A 237 -17.17 10.67 -10.48
N MET A 238 -16.02 11.36 -10.46
CA MET A 238 -15.81 12.54 -9.64
C MET A 238 -15.01 13.59 -10.40
N THR A 239 -15.30 14.85 -10.08
CA THR A 239 -14.60 16.02 -10.61
C THR A 239 -13.72 16.57 -9.50
N ALA A 240 -12.42 16.65 -9.75
CA ALA A 240 -11.46 17.10 -8.76
C ALA A 240 -11.11 18.58 -8.98
N GLY A 241 -11.38 19.43 -7.98
CA GLY A 241 -10.93 20.84 -7.96
C GLY A 241 -9.51 21.04 -7.42
N GLY A 242 -8.88 19.96 -6.94
CA GLY A 242 -7.52 19.94 -6.37
C GLY A 242 -6.99 18.51 -6.28
N PRO A 243 -5.75 18.30 -5.82
CA PRO A 243 -5.13 16.97 -5.76
C PRO A 243 -5.85 16.06 -4.76
N ILE A 244 -6.29 14.89 -5.22
CA ILE A 244 -6.87 13.84 -4.39
C ILE A 244 -5.76 12.92 -3.87
N ARG A 245 -5.84 12.53 -2.60
CA ARG A 245 -4.91 11.57 -1.99
C ARG A 245 -5.63 10.30 -1.53
N LEU A 246 -5.02 9.15 -1.79
CA LEU A 246 -5.40 7.89 -1.16
C LEU A 246 -4.89 7.87 0.28
N VAL A 247 -5.67 7.27 1.18
CA VAL A 247 -5.32 7.05 2.59
C VAL A 247 -5.48 5.56 2.92
N PRO A 248 -4.56 4.96 3.72
CA PRO A 248 -3.36 5.56 4.30
C PRO A 248 -2.24 5.71 3.25
N GLN A 249 -1.48 6.81 3.32
CA GLN A 249 -0.35 7.07 2.41
C GLN A 249 0.84 6.16 2.78
N GLY A 250 1.48 5.55 1.78
CA GLY A 250 2.70 4.76 1.99
C GLY A 250 3.83 5.63 2.52
N GLY A 251 4.40 5.25 3.66
CA GLY A 251 5.49 5.96 4.32
C GLY A 251 6.85 5.77 3.66
N LEU A 252 6.99 6.06 2.37
CA LEU A 252 8.26 5.99 1.65
C LEU A 252 8.78 7.39 1.37
N ALA A 253 10.00 7.67 1.84
CA ALA A 253 10.73 8.88 1.52
C ALA A 253 11.28 8.76 0.09
N VAL A 254 10.82 9.65 -0.79
CA VAL A 254 11.50 9.96 -2.05
C VAL A 254 12.34 11.19 -1.76
N VAL A 255 13.64 11.12 -2.04
CA VAL A 255 14.50 12.31 -1.99
C VAL A 255 14.54 12.86 -3.42
N PRO A 256 13.76 13.90 -3.76
CA PRO A 256 14.05 14.67 -4.95
C PRO A 256 15.32 15.46 -4.66
N GLU A 257 16.44 15.09 -5.30
CA GLU A 257 17.60 15.96 -5.34
C GLU A 257 17.43 16.90 -6.53
N GLU A 258 17.09 18.16 -6.26
CA GLU A 258 17.24 19.24 -7.24
C GLU A 258 18.61 19.95 -7.12
N ASP A 259 19.35 19.75 -6.03
CA ASP A 259 20.74 20.22 -5.86
C ASP A 259 21.40 19.39 -4.75
N GLY A 260 22.46 18.64 -5.06
CA GLY A 260 23.00 17.64 -4.14
C GLY A 260 24.46 17.19 -4.31
N ILE A 261 25.17 17.58 -5.38
CA ILE A 261 26.62 17.90 -5.45
C ILE A 261 26.84 18.85 -6.64
#